data_AF-A0AAD0GEM9-F1
#
_entry.id   AF-A0AAD0GEM9-F1
#
_cell.length_a   1.000
_cell.length_b   1.000
_cell.length_c   1.000
_cell.angle_alpha   90.00
_cell.angle_beta   90.00
_cell.angle_gamma   90.00
#
_symmetry.space_group_name_H-M   'P 1'
#
loop_
_entity.id
_entity.type
_entity.pdbx_description
1 polymer ?
#
loop_
_entity_poly.entity_id
_entity_poly.type
_entity_poly.pdbx_seq_one_letter_code
_entity_poly.pdbx_strand_id
1 'polypeptide(L)'
;MPYSETLSLWIQEAFEDLKHKTQYKNSYVRFSSLLCDFICLLIKPKERLSDNDKFDYISNILYLINSEPDPYRKVMQYSITIDALAKLNINLFDILEKSVDLPRLLFTAINEIKSNRIKDENSGKHGDYEKLSAYTSVFFALAVCNKAQAAVTWQRNHISEALQTLATIPSPFFRGRGGSMLFSAISLMGYRGMLQNDGRDYIFETLDYLDNAATMGIDPTFPQSMTPAFVTVYPLLTMLNAIAAAGHHQAIHYKQDRISQANALMDSLTPVERTHMGLYYIMAIFNLGLLDREEKRVNALIEELVHTAHHIDPSENYFLHGIASSYVIETATLTEQIINNLAGSFARMNRKLEDEINRPYPLAYALTMLAEAGHADKLFEPSACYENRSAISWTIDNLTQIEDGADGRLYMLNHALINLMLRMRGNGFTMPRVYSDFIF
;
A
#
# COMPACT_ATOMS: atom_id res chain seq x y z
N MET A 1 5.78 0.49 18.29
CA MET A 1 6.71 -0.39 19.04
C MET A 1 7.84 0.47 19.64
N PRO A 2 8.47 0.06 20.76
CA PRO A 2 9.67 0.71 21.28
C PRO A 2 10.84 0.61 20.27
N TYR A 3 11.79 1.53 20.38
CA TYR A 3 13.04 1.44 19.61
C TYR A 3 13.82 0.19 20.00
N SER A 4 14.33 -0.53 19.01
CA SER A 4 15.19 -1.70 19.17
C SER A 4 16.46 -1.50 18.37
N GLU A 5 17.60 -1.42 19.08
CA GLU A 5 18.91 -1.26 18.46
C GLU A 5 19.21 -2.45 17.52
N THR A 6 18.95 -3.67 17.97
CA THR A 6 19.11 -4.90 17.18
C THR A 6 18.30 -4.87 15.89
N LEU A 7 17.00 -4.57 15.95
CA LEU A 7 16.17 -4.50 14.73
C LEU A 7 16.63 -3.37 13.81
N SER A 8 17.04 -2.22 14.37
CA SER A 8 17.54 -1.11 13.55
C SER A 8 18.81 -1.48 12.79
N LEU A 9 19.75 -2.20 13.43
CA LEU A 9 20.97 -2.69 12.80
C LEU A 9 20.65 -3.71 11.70
N TRP A 10 19.75 -4.66 11.94
CA TRP A 10 19.34 -5.63 10.93
C TRP A 10 18.69 -4.98 9.71
N ILE A 11 17.91 -3.92 9.89
CA ILE A 11 17.33 -3.16 8.77
C ILE A 11 18.43 -2.46 7.96
N GLN A 12 19.41 -1.86 8.63
CA GLN A 12 20.54 -1.21 7.97
C GLN A 12 21.40 -2.21 7.20
N GLU A 13 21.70 -3.37 7.80
CA GLU A 13 22.39 -4.49 7.15
C GLU A 13 21.62 -4.97 5.92
N ALA A 14 20.30 -5.14 6.00
CA ALA A 14 19.47 -5.52 4.85
C ALA A 14 19.55 -4.50 3.70
N PHE A 15 19.63 -3.19 4.00
CA PHE A 15 19.85 -2.18 2.97
C PHE A 15 21.27 -2.19 2.39
N GLU A 16 22.29 -2.48 3.20
CA GLU A 16 23.66 -2.71 2.68
C GLU A 16 23.72 -3.92 1.75
N ASP A 17 23.12 -5.04 2.15
CA ASP A 17 23.03 -6.25 1.33
C ASP A 17 22.32 -5.95 -0.01
N LEU A 18 21.20 -5.22 0.03
CA LEU A 18 20.50 -4.78 -1.19
C LEU A 18 21.35 -3.86 -2.07
N LYS A 19 22.11 -2.93 -1.48
CA LYS A 19 23.03 -2.06 -2.23
C LYS A 19 24.15 -2.85 -2.88
N HIS A 20 24.76 -3.79 -2.18
CA HIS A 20 25.77 -4.69 -2.73
C HIS A 20 25.20 -5.56 -3.85
N LYS A 21 24.03 -6.17 -3.62
CA LYS A 21 23.34 -7.03 -4.57
C LYS A 21 22.95 -6.30 -5.86
N THR A 22 22.61 -5.02 -5.76
CA THR A 22 22.34 -4.13 -6.90
C THR A 22 23.57 -3.37 -7.43
N GLN A 23 24.77 -3.71 -6.95
CA GLN A 23 26.04 -3.05 -7.33
C GLN A 23 26.00 -1.52 -7.19
N TYR A 24 25.21 -1.00 -6.24
CA TYR A 24 24.98 0.43 -6.02
C TYR A 24 24.37 1.20 -7.21
N LYS A 25 23.79 0.50 -8.19
CA LYS A 25 23.20 1.11 -9.39
C LYS A 25 21.73 1.47 -9.23
N ASN A 26 21.00 0.75 -8.37
CA ASN A 26 19.57 0.95 -8.18
C ASN A 26 19.30 2.26 -7.39
N SER A 27 18.72 3.26 -8.07
CA SER A 27 18.37 4.56 -7.48
C SER A 27 17.36 4.44 -6.34
N TYR A 28 16.39 3.53 -6.49
CA TYR A 28 15.32 3.31 -5.52
C TYR A 28 15.83 2.76 -4.19
N VAL A 29 16.74 1.79 -4.24
CA VAL A 29 17.41 1.21 -3.06
C VAL A 29 18.24 2.29 -2.36
N ARG A 30 18.99 3.11 -3.11
CA ARG A 30 19.77 4.21 -2.53
C ARG A 30 18.89 5.26 -1.85
N PHE A 31 17.81 5.67 -2.51
CA PHE A 31 16.80 6.55 -1.93
C PHE A 31 16.21 5.96 -0.63
N SER A 32 15.79 4.70 -0.68
CA SER A 32 15.13 4.02 0.43
C SER A 32 16.07 3.84 1.62
N SER A 33 17.31 3.44 1.38
CA SER A 33 18.37 3.33 2.39
C SER A 33 18.62 4.67 3.06
N LEU A 34 18.80 5.76 2.29
CA LEU A 34 19.08 7.07 2.86
C LEU A 34 17.89 7.61 3.69
N LEU A 35 16.67 7.42 3.22
CA LEU A 35 15.48 7.78 3.99
C LEU A 35 15.39 6.96 5.28
N CYS A 36 15.68 5.65 5.22
CA CYS A 36 15.67 4.77 6.40
C CYS A 36 16.75 5.17 7.42
N ASP A 37 17.96 5.51 6.97
CA ASP A 37 19.04 5.99 7.86
C ASP A 37 18.64 7.30 8.54
N PHE A 38 18.04 8.23 7.79
CA PHE A 38 17.56 9.47 8.37
C PHE A 38 16.46 9.23 9.42
N ILE A 39 15.51 8.33 9.15
CA ILE A 39 14.49 7.94 10.12
C ILE A 39 15.16 7.35 11.37
N CYS A 40 16.11 6.43 11.20
CA CYS A 40 16.84 5.78 12.31
C CYS A 40 17.49 6.83 13.24
N LEU A 41 18.21 7.80 12.67
CA LEU A 41 18.86 8.87 13.41
C LEU A 41 17.87 9.76 14.17
N LEU A 42 16.66 9.97 13.63
CA LEU A 42 15.62 10.77 14.28
C LEU A 42 14.94 10.04 15.44
N ILE A 43 14.81 8.71 15.37
CA ILE A 43 14.11 7.91 16.39
C ILE A 43 15.05 7.34 17.46
N LYS A 44 16.36 7.32 17.20
CA LYS A 44 17.34 6.74 18.12
C LYS A 44 17.36 7.48 19.47
N PRO A 45 17.22 6.78 20.60
CA PRO A 45 17.18 7.41 21.92
C PRO A 45 18.47 8.18 22.21
N LYS A 46 18.31 9.38 22.79
CA LYS A 46 19.41 10.26 23.26
C LYS A 46 20.31 10.85 22.17
N GLU A 47 20.12 10.49 20.90
CA GLU A 47 20.71 11.22 19.79
C GLU A 47 19.84 12.42 19.41
N ARG A 48 20.49 13.52 19.02
CA ARG A 48 19.81 14.71 18.50
C ARG A 48 20.59 15.19 17.29
N LEU A 49 19.96 15.10 16.13
CA LEU A 49 20.47 15.73 14.92
C LEU A 49 20.35 17.25 15.03
N SER A 50 21.40 17.96 14.62
CA SER A 50 21.33 19.41 14.45
C SER A 50 20.38 19.75 13.29
N ASP A 51 19.85 20.96 13.28
CA ASP A 51 18.95 21.38 12.19
C ASP A 51 19.67 21.47 10.83
N ASN A 52 20.98 21.76 10.84
CA ASN A 52 21.81 21.71 9.64
C ASN A 52 21.93 20.28 9.11
N ASP A 53 22.24 19.30 9.97
CA ASP A 53 22.36 17.90 9.53
C ASP A 53 21.02 17.39 8.99
N LYS A 54 19.89 17.73 9.64
CA LYS A 54 18.55 17.38 9.14
C LYS A 54 18.31 17.96 7.75
N PHE A 55 18.67 19.23 7.54
CA PHE A 55 18.50 19.89 6.25
C PHE A 55 19.38 19.24 5.17
N ASP A 56 20.61 18.85 5.52
CA ASP A 56 21.53 18.16 4.61
C ASP A 56 20.99 16.78 4.22
N TYR A 57 20.47 16.00 5.17
CA TYR A 57 19.81 14.72 4.88
C TYR A 57 18.60 14.89 3.97
N ILE A 58 17.71 15.84 4.28
CA ILE A 58 16.54 16.13 3.44
C ILE A 58 16.99 16.54 2.02
N SER A 59 17.99 17.41 1.90
CA SER A 59 18.52 17.85 0.61
C SER A 59 19.08 16.69 -0.22
N ASN A 60 19.81 15.76 0.41
CA ASN A 60 20.35 14.58 -0.25
C ASN A 60 19.25 13.60 -0.68
N ILE A 61 18.21 13.41 0.13
CA ILE A 61 17.02 12.62 -0.23
C ILE A 61 16.35 13.24 -1.46
N LEU A 62 16.08 14.55 -1.42
CA LEU A 62 15.45 15.28 -2.53
C LEU A 62 16.29 15.24 -3.80
N TYR A 63 17.62 15.28 -3.70
CA TYR A 63 18.52 15.13 -4.83
C TYR A 63 18.33 13.77 -5.53
N LEU A 64 18.24 12.68 -4.76
CA LEU A 64 17.98 11.35 -5.31
C LEU A 64 16.61 11.28 -5.99
N ILE A 65 15.57 11.84 -5.38
CA ILE A 65 14.21 11.87 -5.95
C ILE A 65 14.17 12.68 -7.25
N ASN A 66 14.81 13.85 -7.27
CA ASN A 66 14.82 14.71 -8.46
C ASN A 66 15.61 14.09 -9.63
N SER A 67 16.52 13.17 -9.34
CA SER A 67 17.29 12.41 -10.33
C SER A 67 16.51 11.24 -10.95
N GLU A 68 15.34 10.88 -10.39
CA GLU A 68 14.49 9.83 -10.95
C GLU A 68 13.88 10.27 -12.29
N PRO A 69 14.18 9.58 -13.42
CA PRO A 69 13.65 9.96 -14.72
C PRO A 69 12.17 9.61 -14.92
N ASP A 70 11.65 8.62 -14.20
CA ASP A 70 10.24 8.23 -14.31
C ASP A 70 9.35 9.16 -13.45
N PRO A 71 8.39 9.90 -14.06
CA PRO A 71 7.57 10.86 -13.34
C PRO A 71 6.64 10.21 -12.30
N TYR A 72 6.18 8.97 -12.53
CA TYR A 72 5.36 8.25 -11.57
C TYR A 72 6.20 7.84 -10.36
N ARG A 73 7.37 7.22 -10.58
CA ARG A 73 8.29 6.85 -9.49
C ARG A 73 8.73 8.06 -8.68
N LYS A 74 9.01 9.19 -9.33
CA LYS A 74 9.35 10.46 -8.68
C LYS A 74 8.24 10.94 -7.73
N VAL A 75 6.99 10.96 -8.19
CA VAL A 75 5.84 11.37 -7.35
C VAL A 75 5.66 10.40 -6.17
N MET A 76 5.82 9.08 -6.41
CA MET A 76 5.74 8.09 -5.34
C MET A 76 6.83 8.29 -4.29
N GLN A 77 8.09 8.48 -4.69
CA GLN A 77 9.20 8.74 -3.77
C GLN A 77 8.98 10.01 -2.95
N TYR A 78 8.54 11.10 -3.59
CA TYR A 78 8.14 12.32 -2.87
C TYR A 78 7.05 12.04 -1.84
N SER A 79 5.99 11.32 -2.23
CA SER A 79 4.87 11.02 -1.35
C SER A 79 5.29 10.15 -0.16
N ILE A 80 6.17 9.17 -0.37
CA ILE A 80 6.76 8.33 0.68
C ILE A 80 7.59 9.18 1.64
N THR A 81 8.45 10.07 1.13
CA THR A 81 9.24 10.97 1.97
C THR A 81 8.36 11.91 2.77
N ILE A 82 7.36 12.53 2.15
CA ILE A 82 6.43 13.43 2.85
C ILE A 82 5.70 12.70 3.97
N ASP A 83 5.13 11.52 3.70
CA ASP A 83 4.41 10.73 4.70
C ASP A 83 5.33 10.24 5.84
N ALA A 84 6.53 9.74 5.51
CA ALA A 84 7.51 9.31 6.49
C ALA A 84 7.94 10.45 7.43
N LEU A 85 8.22 11.63 6.86
CA LEU A 85 8.61 12.81 7.63
C LEU A 85 7.44 13.38 8.45
N ALA A 86 6.23 13.38 7.90
CA ALA A 86 5.03 13.79 8.63
C ALA A 86 4.80 12.92 9.88
N LYS A 87 5.02 11.60 9.78
CA LYS A 87 4.98 10.65 10.92
C LYS A 87 6.06 10.92 11.98
N LEU A 88 7.09 11.69 11.62
CA LEU A 88 8.15 12.17 12.51
C LEU A 88 7.99 13.65 12.89
N ASN A 89 6.80 14.23 12.70
CA ASN A 89 6.48 15.64 12.95
C ASN A 89 7.33 16.64 12.14
N ILE A 90 7.82 16.24 10.97
CA ILE A 90 8.56 17.08 10.04
C ILE A 90 7.68 17.37 8.83
N ASN A 91 7.26 18.62 8.66
CA ASN A 91 6.47 19.03 7.51
C ASN A 91 7.38 19.49 6.36
N LEU A 92 7.54 18.64 5.34
CA LEU A 92 8.41 18.94 4.20
C LEU A 92 7.95 20.18 3.41
N PHE A 93 6.64 20.44 3.34
CA PHE A 93 6.13 21.65 2.68
C PHE A 93 6.59 22.93 3.39
N ASP A 94 6.61 22.93 4.72
CA ASP A 94 7.03 24.10 5.50
C ASP A 94 8.54 24.32 5.40
N ILE A 95 9.33 23.23 5.34
CA ILE A 95 10.79 23.30 5.16
C ILE A 95 11.17 23.92 3.81
N LEU A 96 10.42 23.58 2.76
CA LEU A 96 10.74 23.98 1.39
C LEU A 96 10.01 25.25 0.92
N GLU A 97 9.11 25.82 1.72
CA GLU A 97 8.20 26.91 1.29
C GLU A 97 8.91 28.10 0.62
N LYS A 98 10.14 28.43 1.06
CA LYS A 98 10.91 29.56 0.52
C LYS A 98 11.77 29.21 -0.70
N SER A 99 11.99 27.93 -0.99
CA SER A 99 12.93 27.46 -2.01
C SER A 99 12.25 26.72 -3.16
N VAL A 100 11.18 25.97 -2.88
CA VAL A 100 10.50 25.12 -3.86
C VAL A 100 8.99 25.19 -3.66
N ASP A 101 8.26 25.51 -4.73
CA ASP A 101 6.81 25.31 -4.80
C ASP A 101 6.53 23.80 -4.97
N LEU A 102 6.57 23.08 -3.85
CA LEU A 102 6.42 21.62 -3.83
C LEU A 102 5.08 21.15 -4.40
N PRO A 103 3.91 21.77 -4.08
CA PRO A 103 2.65 21.40 -4.72
C PRO A 103 2.70 21.51 -6.25
N ARG A 104 3.21 22.62 -6.78
CA ARG A 104 3.32 22.79 -8.23
C ARG A 104 4.26 21.76 -8.85
N LEU A 105 5.38 21.46 -8.20
CA LEU A 105 6.32 20.43 -8.66
C LEU A 105 5.64 19.07 -8.77
N LEU A 106 4.91 18.66 -7.73
CA LEU A 106 4.21 17.37 -7.70
C LEU A 106 3.13 17.27 -8.78
N PHE A 107 2.27 18.28 -8.91
CA PHE A 107 1.22 18.27 -9.94
C PHE A 107 1.79 18.40 -11.36
N THR A 108 2.93 19.07 -11.54
CA THR A 108 3.63 19.10 -12.84
C THR A 108 4.13 17.70 -13.20
N ALA A 109 4.78 17.00 -12.26
CA ALA A 109 5.23 15.62 -12.48
C ALA A 109 4.07 14.67 -12.79
N ILE A 110 2.91 14.81 -12.13
CA ILE A 110 1.71 14.03 -12.46
C ILE A 110 1.25 14.26 -13.91
N ASN A 111 1.34 15.50 -14.42
CA ASN A 111 0.96 15.80 -15.80
C ASN A 111 1.90 15.16 -16.84
N GLU A 112 3.13 14.81 -16.45
CA GLU A 112 4.11 14.14 -17.33
C GLU A 112 3.91 12.61 -17.39
N ILE A 113 3.11 12.04 -16.46
CA ILE A 113 2.77 10.60 -16.47
C ILE A 113 1.94 10.30 -17.71
N LYS A 114 2.45 9.40 -18.56
CA LYS A 114 1.79 8.98 -19.80
C LYS A 114 0.94 7.74 -19.55
N SER A 115 -0.24 7.71 -20.18
CA SER A 115 -1.13 6.55 -20.18
C SER A 115 -0.43 5.27 -20.64
N ASN A 116 -0.82 4.14 -20.06
CA ASN A 116 -0.41 2.80 -20.46
C ASN A 116 1.11 2.56 -20.56
N ARG A 117 1.91 3.14 -19.65
CA ARG A 117 3.35 2.85 -19.59
C ARG A 117 3.70 1.57 -18.85
N ILE A 118 2.81 1.06 -18.00
CA ILE A 118 2.98 -0.25 -17.36
C ILE A 118 3.07 -1.31 -18.46
N LYS A 119 4.20 -2.02 -18.50
CA LYS A 119 4.45 -3.16 -19.39
C LYS A 119 4.30 -4.44 -18.59
N ASP A 120 3.06 -4.83 -18.34
CA ASP A 120 2.69 -6.06 -17.64
C ASP A 120 1.59 -6.83 -18.39
N GLU A 121 1.16 -7.95 -17.82
CA GLU A 121 0.07 -8.80 -18.30
C GLU A 121 -1.31 -8.12 -18.32
N ASN A 122 -1.40 -6.89 -17.81
CA ASN A 122 -2.58 -6.03 -17.79
C ASN A 122 -2.48 -4.86 -18.78
N SER A 123 -1.51 -4.87 -19.69
CA SER A 123 -1.37 -3.86 -20.73
C SER A 123 -2.68 -3.63 -21.49
N GLY A 124 -3.12 -2.36 -21.54
CA GLY A 124 -4.38 -1.94 -22.15
C GLY A 124 -5.61 -2.04 -21.24
N LYS A 125 -5.49 -2.63 -20.05
CA LYS A 125 -6.59 -2.74 -19.06
C LYS A 125 -6.53 -1.65 -17.99
N HIS A 126 -5.36 -1.06 -17.74
CA HIS A 126 -5.13 -0.06 -16.69
C HIS A 126 -5.38 1.40 -17.14
N GLY A 127 -5.21 1.76 -18.41
CA GLY A 127 -5.39 3.16 -18.85
C GLY A 127 -4.49 4.14 -18.08
N ASP A 128 -5.09 5.19 -17.49
CA ASP A 128 -4.40 6.19 -16.66
C ASP A 128 -4.29 5.81 -15.17
N TYR A 129 -4.32 4.52 -14.83
CA TYR A 129 -4.26 4.07 -13.43
C TYR A 129 -3.05 4.61 -12.64
N GLU A 130 -1.86 4.69 -13.25
CA GLU A 130 -0.67 5.30 -12.60
C GLU A 130 -0.89 6.77 -12.25
N LYS A 131 -1.57 7.52 -13.14
CA LYS A 131 -1.88 8.93 -12.92
C LYS A 131 -2.90 9.10 -11.79
N LEU A 132 -3.92 8.25 -11.76
CA LEU A 132 -4.90 8.21 -10.66
C LEU A 132 -4.21 7.89 -9.32
N SER A 133 -3.33 6.88 -9.30
CA SER A 133 -2.54 6.52 -8.12
C SER A 133 -1.66 7.68 -7.66
N ALA A 134 -0.98 8.36 -8.58
CA ALA A 134 -0.13 9.51 -8.26
C ALA A 134 -0.91 10.70 -7.68
N TYR A 135 -2.08 11.04 -8.24
CA TYR A 135 -2.98 12.04 -7.64
C TYR A 135 -3.39 11.65 -6.22
N THR A 136 -3.79 10.39 -6.04
CA THR A 136 -4.23 9.86 -4.74
C THR A 136 -3.10 9.96 -3.70
N SER A 137 -1.87 9.58 -4.06
CA SER A 137 -0.72 9.69 -3.17
C SER A 137 -0.38 11.14 -2.81
N VAL A 138 -0.43 12.07 -3.77
CA VAL A 138 -0.23 13.50 -3.50
C VAL A 138 -1.33 14.06 -2.60
N PHE A 139 -2.58 13.64 -2.77
CA PHE A 139 -3.68 14.07 -1.91
C PHE A 139 -3.51 13.60 -0.47
N PHE A 140 -3.09 12.35 -0.24
CA PHE A 140 -2.69 11.90 1.09
C PHE A 140 -1.52 12.72 1.65
N ALA A 141 -0.50 13.00 0.84
CA ALA A 141 0.65 13.82 1.25
C ALA A 141 0.24 15.26 1.66
N LEU A 142 -0.69 15.87 0.91
CA LEU A 142 -1.26 17.18 1.26
C LEU A 142 -2.09 17.10 2.55
N ALA A 143 -2.89 16.04 2.71
CA ALA A 143 -3.73 15.83 3.87
C ALA A 143 -2.91 15.72 5.16
N VAL A 144 -1.89 14.85 5.19
CA VAL A 144 -1.04 14.63 6.38
C VAL A 144 -0.24 15.87 6.79
N CYS A 145 0.03 16.77 5.85
CA CYS A 145 0.78 18.00 6.09
C CYS A 145 -0.11 19.25 6.25
N ASN A 146 -1.44 19.11 6.33
CA ASN A 146 -2.39 20.24 6.40
C ASN A 146 -2.22 21.24 5.24
N LYS A 147 -2.00 20.74 4.03
CA LYS A 147 -1.85 21.52 2.79
C LYS A 147 -2.94 21.23 1.76
N ALA A 148 -4.10 20.73 2.21
CA ALA A 148 -5.24 20.36 1.35
C ALA A 148 -5.68 21.48 0.38
N GLN A 149 -5.57 22.75 0.79
CA GLN A 149 -5.84 23.92 -0.05
C GLN A 149 -5.00 23.98 -1.34
N ALA A 150 -3.84 23.32 -1.39
CA ALA A 150 -3.02 23.29 -2.59
C ALA A 150 -3.63 22.42 -3.71
N ALA A 151 -4.61 21.55 -3.40
CA ALA A 151 -5.31 20.74 -4.39
C ALA A 151 -6.32 21.56 -5.22
N VAL A 152 -6.76 22.71 -4.72
CA VAL A 152 -7.73 23.59 -5.39
C VAL A 152 -7.21 25.02 -5.35
N THR A 153 -6.74 25.50 -6.50
CA THR A 153 -6.28 26.88 -6.68
C THR A 153 -7.28 27.67 -7.52
N TRP A 154 -7.13 28.99 -7.57
CA TRP A 154 -7.96 29.84 -8.44
C TRP A 154 -7.82 29.51 -9.94
N GLN A 155 -6.67 28.95 -10.35
CA GLN A 155 -6.40 28.61 -11.75
C GLN A 155 -6.87 27.20 -12.10
N ARG A 156 -6.81 26.29 -11.12
CA ARG A 156 -6.80 24.86 -11.39
C ARG A 156 -7.33 24.06 -10.21
N ASN A 157 -8.19 23.11 -10.54
CA ASN A 157 -8.81 22.21 -9.58
C ASN A 157 -8.30 20.79 -9.84
N HIS A 158 -7.26 20.40 -9.10
CA HIS A 158 -6.62 19.09 -9.29
C HIS A 158 -7.51 17.93 -8.85
N ILE A 159 -8.47 18.18 -7.94
CA ILE A 159 -9.47 17.18 -7.54
C ILE A 159 -10.36 16.83 -8.72
N SER A 160 -10.88 17.83 -9.45
CA SER A 160 -11.67 17.61 -10.66
C SER A 160 -10.88 16.87 -11.73
N GLU A 161 -9.60 17.19 -11.92
CA GLU A 161 -8.74 16.47 -12.86
C GLU A 161 -8.56 15.01 -12.48
N ALA A 162 -8.27 14.74 -11.20
CA ALA A 162 -8.13 13.37 -10.69
C ALA A 162 -9.42 12.57 -10.88
N LEU A 163 -10.59 13.15 -10.57
CA LEU A 163 -11.89 12.50 -10.78
C LEU A 163 -12.16 12.20 -12.27
N GLN A 164 -11.74 13.08 -13.17
CA GLN A 164 -11.86 12.85 -14.62
C GLN A 164 -11.00 11.67 -15.11
N THR A 165 -9.86 11.39 -14.47
CA THR A 165 -9.03 10.23 -14.84
C THR A 165 -9.72 8.88 -14.65
N LEU A 166 -10.78 8.79 -13.82
CA LEU A 166 -11.54 7.55 -13.67
C LEU A 166 -12.16 7.09 -15.00
N ALA A 167 -12.59 8.04 -15.84
CA ALA A 167 -13.24 7.73 -17.11
C ALA A 167 -12.29 7.05 -18.11
N THR A 168 -10.97 7.20 -17.95
CA THR A 168 -9.96 6.66 -18.87
C THR A 168 -9.40 5.30 -18.43
N ILE A 169 -9.87 4.74 -17.31
CA ILE A 169 -9.45 3.43 -16.79
C ILE A 169 -10.44 2.36 -17.28
N PRO A 170 -10.05 1.46 -18.21
CA PRO A 170 -10.99 0.53 -18.86
C PRO A 170 -11.51 -0.57 -17.94
N SER A 171 -10.65 -1.22 -17.15
CA SER A 171 -11.09 -2.34 -16.32
C SER A 171 -11.94 -1.86 -15.13
N PRO A 172 -13.12 -2.44 -14.90
CA PRO A 172 -13.91 -2.19 -13.69
C PRO A 172 -13.14 -2.46 -12.40
N PHE A 173 -12.27 -3.48 -12.40
CA PHE A 173 -11.42 -3.82 -11.27
C PHE A 173 -10.50 -2.66 -10.88
N PHE A 174 -9.74 -2.12 -11.84
CA PHE A 174 -8.83 -1.00 -11.59
C PHE A 174 -9.59 0.30 -11.31
N ARG A 175 -10.71 0.55 -11.99
CA ARG A 175 -11.51 1.76 -11.77
C ARG A 175 -12.13 1.78 -10.38
N GLY A 176 -12.71 0.67 -9.92
CA GLY A 176 -13.30 0.57 -8.59
C GLY A 176 -12.25 0.69 -7.48
N ARG A 177 -11.17 -0.09 -7.56
CA ARG A 177 -10.08 -0.06 -6.56
C ARG A 177 -9.37 1.29 -6.51
N GLY A 178 -9.01 1.84 -7.67
CA GLY A 178 -8.36 3.13 -7.75
C GLY A 178 -9.30 4.27 -7.32
N GLY A 179 -10.54 4.23 -7.79
CA GLY A 179 -11.58 5.21 -7.47
C GLY A 179 -11.88 5.27 -5.98
N SER A 180 -12.03 4.13 -5.32
CA SER A 180 -12.23 4.10 -3.86
C SER A 180 -11.09 4.77 -3.10
N MET A 181 -9.83 4.55 -3.51
CA MET A 181 -8.68 5.17 -2.86
C MET A 181 -8.67 6.69 -3.09
N LEU A 182 -8.99 7.14 -4.31
CA LEU A 182 -9.12 8.56 -4.64
C LEU A 182 -10.23 9.21 -3.80
N PHE A 183 -11.40 8.60 -3.69
CA PHE A 183 -12.54 9.13 -2.94
C PHE A 183 -12.23 9.26 -1.46
N SER A 184 -11.55 8.27 -0.87
CA SER A 184 -11.08 8.35 0.51
C SER A 184 -10.06 9.47 0.71
N ALA A 185 -9.10 9.66 -0.21
CA ALA A 185 -8.13 10.75 -0.14
C ALA A 185 -8.78 12.14 -0.24
N ILE A 186 -9.74 12.31 -1.15
CA ILE A 186 -10.52 13.56 -1.30
C ILE A 186 -11.33 13.84 -0.02
N SER A 187 -11.95 12.81 0.55
CA SER A 187 -12.73 12.95 1.78
C SER A 187 -11.84 13.31 2.97
N LEU A 188 -10.68 12.66 3.09
CA LEU A 188 -9.67 12.95 4.12
C LEU A 188 -9.12 14.39 4.04
N MET A 189 -8.98 14.93 2.83
CA MET A 189 -8.61 16.34 2.65
C MET A 189 -9.74 17.33 3.01
N GLY A 190 -10.95 16.85 3.34
CA GLY A 190 -12.11 17.69 3.64
C GLY A 190 -12.91 18.13 2.41
N TYR A 191 -12.66 17.55 1.24
CA TYR A 191 -13.31 17.93 -0.03
C TYR A 191 -14.39 16.93 -0.49
N ARG A 192 -15.01 16.18 0.44
CA ARG A 192 -16.06 15.20 0.12
C ARG A 192 -17.18 15.74 -0.76
N GLY A 193 -17.54 17.03 -0.61
CA GLY A 193 -18.56 17.67 -1.46
C GLY A 193 -18.21 17.69 -2.95
N MET A 194 -16.94 17.56 -3.32
CA MET A 194 -16.51 17.48 -4.72
C MET A 194 -16.79 16.13 -5.37
N LEU A 195 -17.07 15.09 -4.57
CA LEU A 195 -17.52 13.79 -5.07
C LEU A 195 -18.95 13.86 -5.62
N GLN A 196 -19.70 14.89 -5.25
CA GLN A 196 -21.08 15.17 -5.65
C GLN A 196 -21.18 16.62 -6.13
N ASN A 197 -20.74 16.90 -7.35
CA ASN A 197 -20.73 18.26 -7.90
C ASN A 197 -21.30 18.31 -9.32
N ASP A 198 -21.88 19.45 -9.70
CA ASP A 198 -22.38 19.73 -11.05
C ASP A 198 -23.38 18.67 -11.58
N GLY A 199 -24.22 18.12 -10.69
CA GLY A 199 -25.21 17.09 -11.03
C GLY A 199 -24.63 15.70 -11.25
N ARG A 200 -23.33 15.50 -10.98
CA ARG A 200 -22.65 14.21 -11.05
C ARG A 200 -22.40 13.65 -9.66
N ASP A 201 -22.43 12.32 -9.56
CA ASP A 201 -22.09 11.59 -8.35
C ASP A 201 -21.05 10.52 -8.73
N TYR A 202 -19.78 10.78 -8.44
CA TYR A 202 -18.68 9.92 -8.87
C TYR A 202 -18.72 8.53 -8.21
N ILE A 203 -19.32 8.43 -7.01
CA ILE A 203 -19.50 7.16 -6.33
C ILE A 203 -20.57 6.33 -7.05
N PHE A 204 -21.73 6.91 -7.36
CA PHE A 204 -22.78 6.23 -8.13
C PHE A 204 -22.31 5.85 -9.53
N GLU A 205 -21.61 6.75 -10.24
CA GLU A 205 -21.05 6.45 -11.56
C GLU A 205 -20.04 5.29 -11.52
N THR A 206 -19.23 5.21 -10.46
CA THR A 206 -18.28 4.10 -10.29
C THR A 206 -19.01 2.80 -9.97
N LEU A 207 -20.03 2.83 -9.10
CA LEU A 207 -20.88 1.65 -8.81
C LEU A 207 -21.61 1.16 -10.08
N ASP A 208 -22.13 2.07 -10.89
CA ASP A 208 -22.73 1.75 -12.19
C ASP A 208 -21.73 1.08 -13.13
N TYR A 209 -20.47 1.53 -13.11
CA TYR A 209 -19.42 0.89 -13.89
C TYR A 209 -19.10 -0.53 -13.40
N LEU A 210 -19.08 -0.75 -12.08
CA LEU A 210 -18.91 -2.07 -11.49
C LEU A 210 -20.07 -3.00 -11.81
N ASP A 211 -21.31 -2.51 -11.78
CA ASP A 211 -22.50 -3.30 -12.12
C ASP A 211 -22.49 -3.79 -13.58
N ASN A 212 -21.79 -3.08 -14.47
CA ASN A 212 -21.66 -3.46 -15.88
C ASN A 212 -20.45 -4.37 -16.17
N ALA A 213 -19.64 -4.73 -15.17
CA ALA A 213 -18.34 -5.37 -15.39
C ALA A 213 -18.40 -6.63 -16.28
N ALA A 214 -19.36 -7.52 -16.00
CA ALA A 214 -19.55 -8.76 -16.77
C ALA A 214 -19.87 -8.50 -18.25
N THR A 215 -20.59 -7.43 -18.57
CA THR A 215 -20.92 -7.07 -19.96
C THR A 215 -19.75 -6.46 -20.72
N MET A 216 -18.80 -5.85 -20.00
CA MET A 216 -17.62 -5.22 -20.60
C MET A 216 -16.54 -6.24 -20.94
N GLY A 217 -16.38 -7.30 -20.12
CA GLY A 217 -15.42 -8.37 -20.36
C GLY A 217 -13.95 -7.94 -20.29
N ILE A 218 -13.63 -6.90 -19.52
CA ILE A 218 -12.28 -6.34 -19.34
C ILE A 218 -11.72 -6.75 -17.97
N ASP A 219 -11.57 -8.06 -17.77
CA ASP A 219 -11.09 -8.63 -16.52
C ASP A 219 -9.57 -8.47 -16.37
N PRO A 220 -9.06 -8.19 -15.16
CA PRO A 220 -7.63 -8.18 -14.89
C PRO A 220 -7.03 -9.58 -15.06
N THR A 221 -5.75 -9.62 -15.40
CA THR A 221 -4.91 -10.82 -15.38
C THR A 221 -4.21 -10.90 -14.03
N PHE A 222 -4.17 -12.10 -13.43
CA PHE A 222 -3.44 -12.37 -12.20
C PHE A 222 -2.39 -13.47 -12.42
N PRO A 223 -1.33 -13.52 -11.58
CA PRO A 223 -0.32 -14.57 -11.62
C PRO A 223 -0.87 -15.99 -11.38
N GLN A 224 -1.96 -16.09 -10.62
CA GLN A 224 -2.72 -17.32 -10.44
C GLN A 224 -4.19 -17.08 -10.82
N SER A 225 -4.83 -18.10 -11.38
CA SER A 225 -6.25 -18.03 -11.74
C SER A 225 -7.09 -17.73 -10.51
N MET A 226 -7.92 -16.69 -10.62
CA MET A 226 -8.88 -16.28 -9.59
C MET A 226 -10.30 -16.56 -10.05
N THR A 227 -11.19 -16.77 -9.09
CA THR A 227 -12.62 -16.88 -9.34
C THR A 227 -13.19 -15.55 -9.87
N PRO A 228 -14.26 -15.57 -10.68
CA PRO A 228 -14.97 -14.34 -11.07
C PRO A 228 -15.46 -13.52 -9.87
N ALA A 229 -15.77 -14.19 -8.76
CA ALA A 229 -16.15 -13.55 -7.50
C ALA A 229 -15.03 -12.67 -6.94
N PHE A 230 -13.76 -13.14 -6.99
CA PHE A 230 -12.60 -12.34 -6.54
C PHE A 230 -12.46 -11.03 -7.32
N VAL A 231 -12.62 -11.09 -8.65
CA VAL A 231 -12.54 -9.92 -9.54
C VAL A 231 -13.61 -8.88 -9.20
N THR A 232 -14.79 -9.34 -8.77
CA THR A 232 -15.94 -8.46 -8.50
C THR A 232 -15.93 -7.94 -7.07
N VAL A 233 -15.57 -8.77 -6.11
CA VAL A 233 -15.70 -8.46 -4.67
C VAL A 233 -14.67 -7.42 -4.24
N TYR A 234 -13.44 -7.50 -4.72
CA TYR A 234 -12.38 -6.61 -4.25
C TYR A 234 -12.71 -5.12 -4.50
N PRO A 235 -13.01 -4.66 -5.73
CA PRO A 235 -13.41 -3.27 -5.94
C PRO A 235 -14.69 -2.88 -5.21
N LEU A 236 -15.63 -3.81 -4.97
CA LEU A 236 -16.83 -3.54 -4.17
C LEU A 236 -16.47 -3.26 -2.71
N LEU A 237 -15.63 -4.10 -2.08
CA LEU A 237 -15.21 -3.93 -0.69
C LEU A 237 -14.42 -2.64 -0.46
N THR A 238 -13.57 -2.26 -1.42
CA THR A 238 -12.86 -0.98 -1.32
C THR A 238 -13.82 0.20 -1.51
N MET A 239 -14.81 0.07 -2.41
CA MET A 239 -15.87 1.07 -2.57
C MET A 239 -16.76 1.22 -1.34
N LEU A 240 -17.09 0.14 -0.62
CA LEU A 240 -17.84 0.21 0.64
C LEU A 240 -17.09 1.03 1.70
N ASN A 241 -15.77 0.85 1.80
CA ASN A 241 -14.93 1.69 2.66
C ASN A 241 -14.91 3.16 2.21
N ALA A 242 -14.85 3.42 0.90
CA ALA A 242 -14.91 4.79 0.37
C ALA A 242 -16.28 5.46 0.61
N ILE A 243 -17.37 4.68 0.58
CA ILE A 243 -18.72 5.16 0.92
C ILE A 243 -18.78 5.61 2.38
N ALA A 244 -18.21 4.83 3.30
CA ALA A 244 -18.05 5.24 4.70
C ALA A 244 -17.23 6.53 4.80
N ALA A 245 -16.01 6.52 4.27
CA ALA A 245 -15.10 7.67 4.30
C ALA A 245 -15.72 8.97 3.72
N ALA A 246 -16.55 8.86 2.69
CA ALA A 246 -17.24 10.00 2.09
C ALA A 246 -18.51 10.45 2.86
N GLY A 247 -19.03 9.63 3.78
CA GLY A 247 -20.32 9.81 4.43
C GLY A 247 -21.51 9.64 3.47
N HIS A 248 -21.33 8.89 2.37
CA HIS A 248 -22.31 8.76 1.29
C HIS A 248 -23.19 7.52 1.45
N HIS A 249 -23.77 7.33 2.64
CA HIS A 249 -24.40 6.07 3.03
C HIS A 249 -25.58 5.64 2.14
N GLN A 250 -26.25 6.55 1.43
CA GLN A 250 -27.30 6.18 0.47
C GLN A 250 -26.77 5.27 -0.66
N ALA A 251 -25.46 5.30 -0.96
CA ALA A 251 -24.83 4.43 -1.94
C ALA A 251 -24.89 2.93 -1.60
N ILE A 252 -25.06 2.58 -0.32
CA ILE A 252 -25.23 1.19 0.14
C ILE A 252 -26.48 0.53 -0.46
N HIS A 253 -27.49 1.33 -0.82
CA HIS A 253 -28.76 0.85 -1.39
C HIS A 253 -28.99 1.33 -2.83
N TYR A 254 -27.95 1.89 -3.48
CA TYR A 254 -28.07 2.36 -4.85
C TYR A 254 -28.20 1.18 -5.82
N LYS A 255 -29.40 1.06 -6.43
CA LYS A 255 -29.89 -0.01 -7.32
C LYS A 255 -30.02 -1.40 -6.70
N GLN A 256 -29.16 -1.74 -5.75
CA GLN A 256 -29.17 -3.00 -5.01
C GLN A 256 -28.55 -2.84 -3.62
N ASP A 257 -28.79 -3.81 -2.73
CA ASP A 257 -28.15 -3.87 -1.42
C ASP A 257 -26.70 -4.34 -1.57
N ARG A 258 -25.75 -3.42 -1.35
CA ARG A 258 -24.32 -3.65 -1.52
C ARG A 258 -23.72 -4.55 -0.44
N ILE A 259 -24.31 -4.60 0.75
CA ILE A 259 -23.88 -5.52 1.81
C ILE A 259 -24.29 -6.95 1.45
N SER A 260 -25.54 -7.13 1.02
CA SER A 260 -26.02 -8.43 0.54
C SER A 260 -25.24 -8.90 -0.70
N GLN A 261 -24.86 -8.00 -1.60
CA GLN A 261 -23.99 -8.31 -2.75
C GLN A 261 -22.59 -8.76 -2.31
N ALA A 262 -21.96 -8.02 -1.40
CA ALA A 262 -20.64 -8.38 -0.87
C ALA A 262 -20.67 -9.74 -0.17
N ASN A 263 -21.72 -10.01 0.60
CA ASN A 263 -21.96 -11.29 1.26
C ASN A 263 -21.98 -12.47 0.27
N ALA A 264 -22.82 -12.39 -0.76
CA ALA A 264 -22.92 -13.44 -1.76
C ALA A 264 -21.60 -13.68 -2.50
N LEU A 265 -20.85 -12.62 -2.78
CA LEU A 265 -19.54 -12.72 -3.42
C LEU A 265 -18.49 -13.36 -2.50
N MET A 266 -18.45 -12.97 -1.21
CA MET A 266 -17.56 -13.58 -0.21
C MET A 266 -17.81 -15.08 -0.07
N ASP A 267 -19.07 -15.51 -0.07
CA ASP A 267 -19.47 -16.92 0.02
C ASP A 267 -19.06 -17.72 -1.24
N SER A 268 -18.88 -17.03 -2.38
CA SER A 268 -18.48 -17.63 -3.66
C SER A 268 -16.96 -17.75 -3.85
N LEU A 269 -16.16 -17.15 -2.96
CA LEU A 269 -14.70 -17.26 -3.00
C LEU A 269 -14.25 -18.65 -2.55
N THR A 270 -13.12 -19.10 -3.09
CA THR A 270 -12.39 -20.23 -2.50
C THR A 270 -11.87 -19.86 -1.11
N PRO A 271 -11.58 -20.85 -0.23
CA PRO A 271 -11.08 -20.56 1.12
C PRO A 271 -9.83 -19.68 1.12
N VAL A 272 -8.85 -19.94 0.23
CA VAL A 272 -7.62 -19.14 0.16
C VAL A 272 -7.90 -17.73 -0.35
N GLU A 273 -8.74 -17.54 -1.36
CA GLU A 273 -9.13 -16.20 -1.82
C GLU A 273 -9.84 -15.39 -0.73
N ARG A 274 -10.63 -16.06 0.12
CA ARG A 274 -11.34 -15.41 1.22
C ARG A 274 -10.38 -14.79 2.25
N THR A 275 -9.18 -15.35 2.42
CA THR A 275 -8.16 -14.73 3.30
C THR A 275 -7.70 -13.37 2.80
N HIS A 276 -7.68 -13.13 1.49
CA HIS A 276 -7.28 -11.84 0.91
C HIS A 276 -8.34 -10.76 1.07
N MET A 277 -9.61 -11.16 1.12
CA MET A 277 -10.75 -10.24 1.15
C MET A 277 -11.31 -10.04 2.57
N GLY A 278 -10.98 -10.94 3.50
CA GLY A 278 -11.52 -10.96 4.85
C GLY A 278 -11.36 -9.64 5.59
N LEU A 279 -10.14 -9.10 5.63
CA LEU A 279 -9.89 -7.80 6.27
C LEU A 279 -10.67 -6.66 5.60
N TYR A 280 -10.66 -6.58 4.26
CA TYR A 280 -11.38 -5.53 3.54
C TYR A 280 -12.88 -5.57 3.83
N TYR A 281 -13.45 -6.77 3.94
CA TYR A 281 -14.84 -6.98 4.33
C TYR A 281 -15.10 -6.50 5.76
N ILE A 282 -14.30 -6.96 6.73
CA ILE A 282 -14.47 -6.60 8.14
C ILE A 282 -14.31 -5.09 8.34
N MET A 283 -13.31 -4.48 7.71
CA MET A 283 -13.10 -3.03 7.74
C MET A 283 -14.26 -2.27 7.12
N ALA A 284 -14.83 -2.76 6.01
CA ALA A 284 -16.00 -2.13 5.40
C ALA A 284 -17.22 -2.16 6.34
N ILE A 285 -17.50 -3.31 6.96
CA ILE A 285 -18.59 -3.44 7.94
C ILE A 285 -18.37 -2.55 9.16
N PHE A 286 -17.13 -2.50 9.68
CA PHE A 286 -16.75 -1.65 10.80
C PHE A 286 -16.94 -0.16 10.47
N ASN A 287 -16.34 0.30 9.37
CA ASN A 287 -16.38 1.71 8.97
C ASN A 287 -17.80 2.18 8.62
N LEU A 288 -18.67 1.29 8.13
CA LEU A 288 -20.08 1.61 7.88
C LEU A 288 -20.95 1.61 9.16
N GLY A 289 -20.39 1.27 10.32
CA GLY A 289 -21.14 1.18 11.58
C GLY A 289 -22.11 -0.01 11.62
N LEU A 290 -21.80 -1.11 10.91
CA LEU A 290 -22.68 -2.26 10.72
C LEU A 290 -22.28 -3.50 11.55
N LEU A 291 -21.29 -3.39 12.46
CA LEU A 291 -20.82 -4.54 13.24
C LEU A 291 -21.93 -5.23 14.02
N ASP A 292 -22.79 -4.50 14.74
CA ASP A 292 -23.85 -5.11 15.55
C ASP A 292 -24.83 -5.93 14.70
N ARG A 293 -25.06 -5.50 13.45
CA ARG A 293 -25.93 -6.20 12.50
C ARG A 293 -25.25 -7.46 11.92
N GLU A 294 -23.96 -7.37 11.63
CA GLU A 294 -23.21 -8.42 10.92
C GLU A 294 -22.32 -9.27 11.84
N GLU A 295 -22.41 -9.11 13.17
CA GLU A 295 -21.54 -9.70 14.18
C GLU A 295 -21.34 -11.21 13.97
N LYS A 296 -22.44 -11.96 13.82
CA LYS A 296 -22.39 -13.41 13.62
C LYS A 296 -21.60 -13.80 12.38
N ARG A 297 -21.73 -13.04 11.29
CA ARG A 297 -21.06 -13.29 10.02
C ARG A 297 -19.59 -12.94 10.10
N VAL A 298 -19.25 -11.82 10.75
CA VAL A 298 -17.87 -11.40 11.00
C VAL A 298 -17.14 -12.44 11.85
N ASN A 299 -17.74 -12.91 12.94
CA ASN A 299 -17.13 -13.93 13.80
C ASN A 299 -16.93 -15.26 13.07
N ALA A 300 -17.94 -15.74 12.32
CA ALA A 300 -17.82 -16.95 11.52
C ALA A 300 -16.72 -16.84 10.45
N LEU A 301 -16.61 -15.67 9.80
CA LEU A 301 -15.54 -15.39 8.85
C LEU A 301 -14.17 -15.48 9.53
N ILE A 302 -13.96 -14.82 10.68
CA ILE A 302 -12.68 -14.85 11.41
C ILE A 302 -12.28 -16.29 11.74
N GLU A 303 -13.20 -17.11 12.26
CA GLU A 303 -12.95 -18.53 12.57
C GLU A 303 -12.51 -19.31 11.31
N GLU A 304 -13.18 -19.09 10.19
CA GLU A 304 -12.84 -19.74 8.93
C GLU A 304 -11.47 -19.29 8.40
N LEU A 305 -11.14 -18.01 8.50
CA LEU A 305 -9.85 -17.48 8.05
C LEU A 305 -8.70 -18.10 8.85
N VAL A 306 -8.84 -18.19 10.17
CA VAL A 306 -7.86 -18.85 11.05
C VAL A 306 -7.73 -20.33 10.70
N HIS A 307 -8.86 -21.02 10.52
CA HIS A 307 -8.85 -22.43 10.11
C HIS A 307 -8.13 -22.64 8.78
N THR A 308 -8.39 -21.77 7.79
CA THR A 308 -7.76 -21.83 6.47
C THR A 308 -6.25 -21.58 6.56
N ALA A 309 -5.81 -20.60 7.36
CA ALA A 309 -4.39 -20.28 7.55
C ALA A 309 -3.56 -21.45 8.09
N HIS A 310 -4.15 -22.35 8.89
CA HIS A 310 -3.48 -23.56 9.36
C HIS A 310 -3.16 -24.58 8.26
N HIS A 311 -3.84 -24.50 7.12
CA HIS A 311 -3.75 -25.47 6.02
C HIS A 311 -3.09 -24.89 4.77
N ILE A 312 -2.79 -23.60 4.74
CA ILE A 312 -2.08 -22.95 3.64
C ILE A 312 -0.59 -23.30 3.70
N ASP A 313 0.00 -23.63 2.54
CA ASP A 313 1.45 -23.62 2.34
C ASP A 313 1.86 -22.29 1.67
N PRO A 314 2.45 -21.32 2.42
CA PRO A 314 2.82 -20.04 1.85
C PRO A 314 3.91 -20.14 0.78
N SER A 315 4.62 -21.28 0.67
CA SER A 315 5.63 -21.50 -0.37
C SER A 315 5.05 -21.95 -1.72
N GLU A 316 3.74 -22.17 -1.80
CA GLU A 316 3.11 -22.72 -3.00
C GLU A 316 3.22 -21.80 -4.22
N ASN A 317 2.98 -20.50 -4.04
CA ASN A 317 3.21 -19.48 -5.06
C ASN A 317 3.33 -18.10 -4.41
N TYR A 318 3.95 -17.15 -5.12
CA TYR A 318 4.29 -15.85 -4.52
C TYR A 318 3.09 -14.92 -4.26
N PHE A 319 1.97 -15.10 -4.95
CA PHE A 319 0.84 -14.16 -4.91
C PHE A 319 -0.36 -14.73 -4.12
N LEU A 320 -1.06 -15.76 -4.59
CA LEU A 320 -2.25 -16.27 -3.91
C LEU A 320 -1.93 -16.86 -2.53
N HIS A 321 -0.96 -17.77 -2.40
CA HIS A 321 -0.66 -18.42 -1.12
C HIS A 321 0.39 -17.64 -0.30
N GLY A 322 1.38 -17.05 -0.97
CA GLY A 322 2.50 -16.38 -0.32
C GLY A 322 2.12 -15.20 0.58
N ILE A 323 1.01 -14.51 0.29
CA ILE A 323 0.50 -13.40 1.12
C ILE A 323 -0.77 -13.74 1.89
N ALA A 324 -1.32 -14.94 1.71
CA ALA A 324 -2.59 -15.32 2.33
C ALA A 324 -2.52 -15.24 3.86
N SER A 325 -1.50 -15.87 4.45
CA SER A 325 -1.31 -15.83 5.91
C SER A 325 -1.05 -14.41 6.41
N SER A 326 -0.39 -13.55 5.63
CA SER A 326 -0.17 -12.13 5.97
C SER A 326 -1.50 -11.41 6.22
N TYR A 327 -2.49 -11.58 5.34
CA TYR A 327 -3.82 -10.99 5.54
C TYR A 327 -4.57 -11.54 6.75
N VAL A 328 -4.35 -12.80 7.11
CA VAL A 328 -4.98 -13.37 8.31
C VAL A 328 -4.34 -12.83 9.60
N ILE A 329 -3.02 -12.56 9.62
CA ILE A 329 -2.35 -11.94 10.77
C ILE A 329 -3.01 -10.60 11.14
N GLU A 330 -3.39 -9.82 10.13
CA GLU A 330 -4.03 -8.51 10.31
C GLU A 330 -5.45 -8.61 10.87
N THR A 331 -6.10 -9.76 10.66
CA THR A 331 -7.51 -9.97 10.97
C THR A 331 -7.73 -10.68 12.31
N ALA A 332 -6.81 -11.56 12.71
CA ALA A 332 -6.97 -12.43 13.86
C ALA A 332 -5.66 -12.69 14.59
N THR A 333 -5.73 -12.96 15.90
CA THR A 333 -4.58 -13.44 16.66
C THR A 333 -4.17 -14.83 16.18
N LEU A 334 -2.89 -15.00 15.83
CA LEU A 334 -2.39 -16.24 15.26
C LEU A 334 -1.61 -17.09 16.25
N THR A 335 -1.53 -18.37 15.90
CA THR A 335 -0.68 -19.34 16.58
C THR A 335 0.77 -19.23 16.11
N GLU A 336 1.71 -19.61 16.98
CA GLU A 336 3.13 -19.67 16.68
C GLU A 336 3.44 -20.57 15.45
N GLN A 337 2.62 -21.60 15.23
CA GLN A 337 2.71 -22.47 14.06
C GLN A 337 2.55 -21.70 12.74
N ILE A 338 1.55 -20.82 12.63
CA ILE A 338 1.31 -20.06 11.40
C ILE A 338 2.45 -19.05 11.16
N ILE A 339 2.89 -18.39 12.23
CA ILE A 339 4.03 -17.45 12.18
C ILE A 339 5.30 -18.16 11.68
N ASN A 340 5.65 -19.31 12.27
CA ASN A 340 6.84 -20.06 11.89
C ASN A 340 6.73 -20.62 10.46
N ASN A 341 5.55 -21.08 10.05
CA ASN A 341 5.32 -21.57 8.68
C ASN A 341 5.49 -20.45 7.64
N LEU A 342 4.93 -19.27 7.90
CA LEU A 342 5.12 -18.11 7.03
C LEU A 342 6.59 -17.69 6.97
N ALA A 343 7.23 -17.49 8.13
CA ALA A 343 8.61 -17.03 8.21
C ALA A 343 9.61 -18.01 7.57
N GLY A 344 9.33 -19.32 7.57
CA GLY A 344 10.18 -20.36 6.98
C GLY A 344 9.84 -20.77 5.54
N SER A 345 8.92 -20.07 4.88
CA SER A 345 8.39 -20.51 3.58
C SER A 345 9.22 -20.08 2.37
N PHE A 346 9.90 -18.93 2.43
CA PHE A 346 10.45 -18.26 1.26
C PHE A 346 11.52 -19.05 0.48
N ALA A 347 12.33 -19.87 1.16
CA ALA A 347 13.34 -20.70 0.49
C ALA A 347 12.73 -21.80 -0.41
N ARG A 348 11.50 -22.23 -0.09
CA ARG A 348 10.73 -23.23 -0.83
C ARG A 348 9.83 -22.62 -1.91
N MET A 349 9.79 -21.29 -1.99
CA MET A 349 9.06 -20.54 -3.02
C MET A 349 9.90 -20.47 -4.30
N ASN A 350 10.01 -21.61 -4.97
CA ASN A 350 10.82 -21.81 -6.18
C ASN A 350 10.20 -22.86 -7.13
N ARG A 351 8.88 -23.08 -7.04
CA ARG A 351 8.17 -24.04 -7.89
C ARG A 351 8.17 -23.61 -9.37
N LYS A 352 8.13 -22.30 -9.62
CA LYS A 352 8.30 -21.68 -10.94
C LYS A 352 9.30 -20.54 -10.87
N LEU A 353 9.92 -20.22 -12.01
CA LEU A 353 10.81 -19.05 -12.13
C LEU A 353 10.13 -17.75 -11.69
N GLU A 354 8.83 -17.62 -11.98
CA GLU A 354 8.04 -16.46 -11.55
C GLU A 354 7.97 -16.33 -10.01
N ASP A 355 7.88 -17.45 -9.29
CA ASP A 355 7.89 -17.46 -7.83
C ASP A 355 9.26 -17.05 -7.28
N GLU A 356 10.34 -17.52 -7.91
CA GLU A 356 11.70 -17.15 -7.52
C GLU A 356 11.95 -15.66 -7.67
N ILE A 357 11.56 -15.10 -8.82
CA ILE A 357 11.83 -13.70 -9.13
C ILE A 357 10.95 -12.76 -8.27
N ASN A 358 9.72 -13.16 -7.95
CA ASN A 358 8.79 -12.33 -7.21
C ASN A 358 8.76 -12.60 -5.69
N ARG A 359 9.60 -13.50 -5.16
CA ARG A 359 9.74 -13.78 -3.72
C ARG A 359 9.83 -12.54 -2.79
N PRO A 360 10.44 -11.41 -3.19
CA PRO A 360 10.43 -10.20 -2.36
C PRO A 360 9.03 -9.65 -2.07
N TYR A 361 8.06 -9.92 -2.94
CA TYR A 361 6.68 -9.47 -2.79
C TYR A 361 6.02 -10.06 -1.53
N PRO A 362 5.87 -11.40 -1.39
CA PRO A 362 5.29 -11.96 -0.17
C PRO A 362 6.17 -11.77 1.06
N LEU A 363 7.50 -11.69 0.90
CA LEU A 363 8.38 -11.35 2.03
C LEU A 363 8.08 -9.96 2.60
N ALA A 364 7.79 -8.96 1.76
CA ALA A 364 7.42 -7.62 2.22
C ALA A 364 6.09 -7.60 2.99
N TYR A 365 5.11 -8.38 2.53
CA TYR A 365 3.84 -8.58 3.25
C TYR A 365 4.06 -9.24 4.60
N ALA A 366 4.82 -10.33 4.65
CA ALA A 366 5.16 -11.01 5.89
C ALA A 366 5.93 -10.10 6.85
N LEU A 367 6.89 -9.31 6.36
CA LEU A 367 7.64 -8.36 7.18
C LEU A 367 6.72 -7.32 7.82
N THR A 368 5.81 -6.74 7.04
CA THR A 368 4.88 -5.73 7.54
C THR A 368 3.94 -6.32 8.60
N MET A 369 3.38 -7.49 8.34
CA MET A 369 2.37 -8.09 9.21
C MET A 369 2.96 -8.76 10.45
N LEU A 370 4.12 -9.41 10.33
CA LEU A 370 4.83 -9.92 11.50
C LEU A 370 5.33 -8.76 12.37
N ALA A 371 5.70 -7.62 11.79
CA ALA A 371 6.02 -6.42 12.58
C ALA A 371 4.82 -5.86 13.34
N GLU A 372 3.63 -5.80 12.72
CA GLU A 372 2.37 -5.46 13.41
C GLU A 372 2.15 -6.39 14.61
N ALA A 373 2.36 -7.70 14.42
CA ALA A 373 2.19 -8.72 15.44
C ALA A 373 3.35 -8.83 16.47
N GLY A 374 4.41 -8.02 16.34
CA GLY A 374 5.56 -8.07 17.26
C GLY A 374 6.53 -9.24 17.04
N HIS A 375 6.53 -9.83 15.84
CA HIS A 375 7.32 -10.99 15.42
C HIS A 375 8.26 -10.71 14.22
N ALA A 376 8.65 -9.45 14.00
CA ALA A 376 9.54 -9.08 12.90
C ALA A 376 10.91 -9.79 12.97
N ASP A 377 11.38 -10.07 14.18
CA ASP A 377 12.60 -10.82 14.49
C ASP A 377 12.67 -12.16 13.73
N LYS A 378 11.54 -12.85 13.54
CA LYS A 378 11.48 -14.14 12.85
C LYS A 378 11.99 -14.13 11.41
N LEU A 379 12.06 -12.96 10.77
CA LEU A 379 12.60 -12.81 9.42
C LEU A 379 14.07 -12.40 9.39
N PHE A 380 14.61 -11.95 10.53
CA PHE A 380 15.99 -11.48 10.69
C PHE A 380 16.87 -12.44 11.49
N GLU A 381 16.29 -13.30 12.33
CA GLU A 381 17.04 -14.31 13.06
C GLU A 381 17.48 -15.47 12.14
N PRO A 382 18.67 -16.04 12.39
CA PRO A 382 19.10 -17.29 11.75
C PRO A 382 18.08 -18.42 11.89
N SER A 383 17.83 -19.15 10.81
CA SER A 383 16.96 -20.32 10.83
C SER A 383 17.51 -21.47 9.98
N ALA A 384 17.23 -22.70 10.40
CA ALA A 384 17.59 -23.91 9.66
C ALA A 384 16.92 -23.95 8.27
N CYS A 385 15.78 -23.29 8.08
CA CYS A 385 15.11 -23.16 6.77
C CYS A 385 15.95 -22.40 5.74
N TYR A 386 16.92 -21.60 6.19
CA TYR A 386 17.75 -20.70 5.37
C TYR A 386 19.24 -20.95 5.59
N GLU A 387 19.64 -22.19 5.90
CA GLU A 387 21.05 -22.59 6.10
C GLU A 387 21.73 -21.79 7.23
N ASN A 388 21.00 -21.54 8.33
CA ASN A 388 21.42 -20.70 9.47
C ASN A 388 21.68 -19.24 9.10
N ARG A 389 21.08 -18.75 8.01
CA ARG A 389 20.93 -17.32 7.71
C ARG A 389 19.52 -16.86 8.05
N SER A 390 19.29 -15.56 7.96
CA SER A 390 17.95 -14.99 8.08
C SER A 390 17.15 -15.13 6.79
N ALA A 391 15.81 -15.08 6.88
CA ALA A 391 14.95 -15.11 5.70
C ALA A 391 15.22 -13.92 4.76
N ILE A 392 15.49 -12.74 5.34
CA ILE A 392 15.79 -11.51 4.59
C ILE A 392 17.12 -11.62 3.87
N SER A 393 18.22 -11.91 4.58
CA SER A 393 19.55 -12.06 3.96
C SER A 393 19.52 -13.16 2.91
N TRP A 394 18.86 -14.29 3.20
CA TRP A 394 18.75 -15.37 2.23
C TRP A 394 18.01 -14.97 0.96
N THR A 395 16.90 -14.23 1.11
CA THR A 395 16.10 -13.77 -0.04
C THR A 395 16.88 -12.76 -0.87
N ILE A 396 17.60 -11.83 -0.23
CA ILE A 396 18.43 -10.84 -0.94
C ILE A 396 19.50 -11.54 -1.77
N ASP A 397 20.24 -12.49 -1.19
CA ASP A 397 21.29 -13.23 -1.91
C ASP A 397 20.75 -14.05 -3.09
N ASN A 398 19.52 -14.55 -2.96
CA ASN A 398 18.85 -15.36 -3.97
C ASN A 398 17.92 -14.54 -4.89
N LEU A 399 18.05 -13.21 -4.92
CA LEU A 399 17.38 -12.39 -5.93
C LEU A 399 17.89 -12.77 -7.34
N THR A 400 16.96 -13.21 -8.18
CA THR A 400 17.19 -13.54 -9.59
C THR A 400 16.85 -12.33 -10.47
N GLN A 401 17.59 -12.15 -11.57
CA GLN A 401 17.43 -11.05 -12.55
C GLN A 401 17.53 -9.64 -11.92
N ILE A 402 18.75 -9.18 -11.65
CA ILE A 402 19.01 -7.79 -11.20
C ILE A 402 19.57 -7.02 -12.40
N GLU A 403 18.72 -6.75 -13.38
CA GLU A 403 19.03 -5.88 -14.51
C GLU A 403 17.94 -4.81 -14.62
N ASP A 404 18.28 -3.68 -15.28
CA ASP A 404 17.41 -2.51 -15.45
C ASP A 404 16.00 -2.93 -15.90
N GLY A 405 15.04 -2.85 -14.98
CA GLY A 405 13.65 -3.24 -15.20
C GLY A 405 13.08 -4.20 -14.15
N ALA A 406 13.91 -5.06 -13.54
CA ALA A 406 13.48 -5.95 -12.45
C ALA A 406 13.44 -5.26 -11.07
N ASP A 407 13.99 -4.05 -10.97
CA ASP A 407 13.96 -3.17 -9.80
C ASP A 407 12.55 -2.84 -9.30
N GLY A 408 11.55 -2.94 -10.18
CA GLY A 408 10.13 -2.82 -9.85
C GLY A 408 9.62 -3.93 -8.93
N ARG A 409 10.43 -4.89 -8.49
CA ARG A 409 10.01 -5.93 -7.53
C ARG A 409 10.53 -5.69 -6.11
N LEU A 410 11.54 -4.83 -5.96
CA LEU A 410 12.16 -4.52 -4.66
C LEU A 410 11.49 -3.35 -3.93
N TYR A 411 10.66 -2.54 -4.61
CA TYR A 411 10.05 -1.37 -3.97
C TYR A 411 9.23 -1.75 -2.73
N MET A 412 8.51 -2.88 -2.77
CA MET A 412 7.71 -3.33 -1.62
C MET A 412 8.56 -3.73 -0.43
N LEU A 413 9.67 -4.45 -0.66
CA LEU A 413 10.60 -4.82 0.40
C LEU A 413 11.25 -3.56 1.01
N ASN A 414 11.70 -2.64 0.17
CA ASN A 414 12.25 -1.36 0.62
C ASN A 414 11.24 -0.58 1.48
N HIS A 415 9.97 -0.53 1.05
CA HIS A 415 8.91 0.12 1.83
C HIS A 415 8.63 -0.57 3.14
N ALA A 416 8.60 -1.90 3.16
CA ALA A 416 8.37 -2.67 4.37
C ALA A 416 9.51 -2.42 5.39
N LEU A 417 10.76 -2.32 4.93
CA LEU A 417 11.91 -1.96 5.77
C LEU A 417 11.80 -0.52 6.32
N ILE A 418 11.47 0.46 5.47
CA ILE A 418 11.22 1.86 5.90
C ILE A 418 10.09 1.91 6.94
N ASN A 419 8.99 1.19 6.68
CA ASN A 419 7.83 1.14 7.57
C ASN A 419 8.21 0.52 8.92
N LEU A 420 8.94 -0.59 8.92
CA LEU A 420 9.44 -1.21 10.15
C LEU A 420 10.30 -0.24 10.97
N MET A 421 11.21 0.50 10.32
CA MET A 421 11.98 1.55 10.99
C MET A 421 11.07 2.64 11.58
N LEU A 422 10.08 3.13 10.82
CA LEU A 422 9.11 4.12 11.31
C LEU A 422 8.25 3.61 12.48
N ARG A 423 7.97 2.31 12.58
CA ARG A 423 7.21 1.72 13.70
C ARG A 423 7.97 1.83 15.02
N MET A 424 9.30 1.82 14.96
CA MET A 424 10.19 1.97 16.11
C MET A 424 10.25 3.39 16.68
N ARG A 425 9.56 4.37 16.07
CA ARG A 425 9.44 5.74 16.60
C ARG A 425 8.72 5.84 17.96
N GLY A 426 8.01 4.77 18.36
CA GLY A 426 7.22 4.74 19.59
C GLY A 426 6.07 5.75 19.60
N ASN A 427 5.60 6.10 20.80
CA ASN A 427 4.49 7.04 21.00
C ASN A 427 4.97 8.49 21.17
N GLY A 428 6.27 8.76 20.98
CA GLY A 428 6.85 10.09 21.13
C GLY A 428 6.50 11.05 19.98
N PHE A 429 5.98 10.52 18.88
CA PHE A 429 5.53 11.29 17.73
C PHE A 429 4.01 11.21 17.65
N THR A 430 3.37 12.37 17.59
CA THR A 430 1.93 12.51 17.48
C THR A 430 1.44 11.96 16.14
N MET A 431 0.28 11.30 16.15
CA MET A 431 -0.40 10.94 14.91
C MET A 431 -0.75 12.23 14.14
N PRO A 432 -0.60 12.26 12.79
CA PRO A 432 -1.07 13.39 12.00
C PRO A 432 -2.55 13.69 12.27
N ARG A 433 -2.88 14.96 12.52
CA ARG A 433 -4.23 15.40 12.93
C ARG A 433 -5.33 14.93 11.97
N VAL A 434 -5.02 14.90 10.68
CA VAL A 434 -5.98 14.48 9.67
C VAL A 434 -6.52 13.07 9.91
N TYR A 435 -5.73 12.19 10.53
CA TYR A 435 -6.18 10.82 10.87
C TYR A 435 -6.88 10.75 12.23
N SER A 436 -6.53 11.61 13.20
CA SER A 436 -7.21 11.63 14.52
C SER A 436 -8.62 12.20 14.43
N ASP A 437 -8.80 13.13 13.50
CA ASP A 437 -10.03 13.90 13.36
C ASP A 437 -10.98 13.27 12.32
N PHE A 438 -10.52 12.22 11.62
CA PHE A 438 -11.31 11.54 10.61
C PHE A 438 -12.31 10.57 11.25
N ILE A 439 -13.58 10.77 10.93
CA ILE A 439 -14.69 9.93 11.37
C ILE A 439 -15.24 9.25 10.13
N PHE A 440 -15.31 7.92 10.17
CA PHE A 440 -15.88 7.08 9.13
C PHE A 440 -17.41 7.10 9.12
#